data_AF-A0A7V8WIH5-F1
#
_entry.id   AF-A0A7V8WIH5-F1
#
_cell.length_a   1.000
_cell.length_b   1.000
_cell.length_c   1.000
_cell.angle_alpha   90.00
_cell.angle_beta   90.00
_cell.angle_gamma   90.00
#
_symmetry.space_group_name_H-M   'P 1'
#
loop_
_entity.id
_entity.type
_entity.pdbx_description
1 polymer ?
#
loop_
_entity_poly.entity_id
_entity_poly.type
_entity_poly.pdbx_seq_one_letter_code
_entity_poly.pdbx_strand_id
1 'polypeptide(L)'
;GLVAQPVAAQWSIDLAGVAKREFQVPAGTETRIVVVNKAPNVRYHIVTVLRPIPVAPLEPVAISRAEDPLGCAELVQVAVDLQNATAETKVRLLMLQLQQALPAAGCSGTQLGFIRAVMASTIYVLPVEYVIRAGEELVVTVNRLKADNSVEKTWTLILTTGAQGSWRTLYGIALVPDRDDDPFLTPGDREGEFIVNAGASKDRQDFPVKPAPSVFFSWMSRSAEFGPLAVSPTLGVGATSELPGLFGGVSITYRQNLALVVGIPFVPQRHVKPQYINNKVVTSALTTADLTETKYHADKWFIGGVFRFSSNPFGEAKRPAQEQPSQEKPTATASGGR
;
A
#
# COMPACT_ATOMS: atom_id res chain seq x y z
N GLY A 1 5.94 36.78 17.96
CA GLY A 1 7.09 35.88 18.19
C GLY A 1 7.59 35.39 16.86
N LEU A 2 8.91 35.28 16.68
CA LEU A 2 9.48 34.67 15.48
C LEU A 2 9.25 33.15 15.56
N VAL A 3 8.33 32.65 14.74
CA VAL A 3 8.20 31.21 14.52
C VAL A 3 9.43 30.77 13.74
N ALA A 4 10.29 29.96 14.35
CA ALA A 4 11.42 29.36 13.65
C ALA A 4 10.88 28.55 12.47
N GLN A 5 11.29 28.90 11.25
CA GLN A 5 10.90 28.10 10.08
C GLN A 5 11.51 26.70 10.23
N PRO A 6 10.74 25.63 9.94
CA PRO A 6 11.28 24.28 9.95
C PRO A 6 12.42 24.20 8.93
N VAL A 7 13.59 23.70 9.35
CA VAL A 7 14.68 23.45 8.42
C VAL A 7 14.32 22.23 7.58
N ALA A 8 14.17 22.41 6.26
CA ALA A 8 13.84 21.34 5.34
C ALA A 8 14.80 20.14 5.49
N ALA A 9 14.23 18.93 5.54
CA ALA A 9 15.00 17.70 5.72
C ALA A 9 15.87 17.43 4.48
N GLN A 10 17.19 17.39 4.68
CA GLN A 10 18.15 17.19 3.60
C GLN A 10 18.43 15.69 3.37
N TRP A 11 18.19 15.22 2.14
CA TRP A 11 18.41 13.83 1.74
C TRP A 11 19.50 13.75 0.65
N SER A 12 20.44 12.81 0.80
CA SER A 12 21.58 12.68 -0.11
C SER A 12 21.53 11.44 -1.00
N ILE A 13 21.75 11.65 -2.31
CA ILE A 13 22.01 10.60 -3.30
C ILE A 13 23.52 10.48 -3.47
N ASP A 14 24.10 9.45 -2.85
CA ASP A 14 25.52 9.13 -2.98
C ASP A 14 25.76 8.29 -4.25
N LEU A 15 26.30 8.92 -5.31
CA LEU A 15 26.57 8.23 -6.57
C LEU A 15 27.72 7.20 -6.48
N ALA A 16 28.48 7.23 -5.38
CA ALA A 16 29.47 6.20 -5.04
C ALA A 16 28.88 5.06 -4.18
N GLY A 17 27.60 5.13 -3.83
CA GLY A 17 26.90 4.16 -2.98
C GLY A 17 26.07 3.13 -3.75
N VAL A 18 25.17 2.45 -3.02
CA VAL A 18 24.17 1.53 -3.59
C VAL A 18 23.23 2.24 -4.57
N ALA A 19 22.95 1.59 -5.70
CA ALA A 19 22.17 2.14 -6.80
C ALA A 19 20.70 2.46 -6.45
N LYS A 20 20.09 1.74 -5.50
CA LYS A 20 18.75 2.02 -4.98
C LYS A 20 18.84 2.34 -3.49
N ARG A 21 18.09 3.36 -3.04
CA ARG A 21 17.80 3.62 -1.62
C ARG A 21 16.33 4.00 -1.44
N GLU A 22 15.75 3.54 -0.35
CA GLU A 22 14.34 3.78 -0.01
C GLU A 22 14.27 4.24 1.45
N PHE A 23 13.56 5.34 1.70
CA PHE A 23 13.38 5.91 3.04
C PHE A 23 11.92 6.27 3.28
N GLN A 24 11.40 5.91 4.46
CA GLN A 24 10.11 6.42 4.91
C GLN A 24 10.29 7.83 5.50
N VAL A 25 9.46 8.77 5.06
CA VAL A 25 9.50 10.17 5.48
C VAL A 25 8.11 10.56 6.02
N PRO A 26 8.01 11.35 7.10
CA PRO A 26 6.72 11.86 7.57
C PRO A 26 6.03 12.71 6.50
N ALA A 27 4.71 12.56 6.36
CA ALA A 27 3.93 13.37 5.43
C ALA A 27 3.98 14.87 5.79
N GLY A 28 4.10 15.73 4.78
CA GLY A 28 4.25 17.18 4.98
C GLY A 28 5.67 17.63 5.35
N THR A 29 6.65 16.72 5.36
CA THR A 29 8.06 17.10 5.47
C THR A 29 8.50 17.84 4.20
N GLU A 30 9.00 19.07 4.35
CA GLU A 30 9.74 19.77 3.30
C GLU A 30 11.08 19.05 3.10
N THR A 31 11.38 18.64 1.87
CA THR A 31 12.57 17.84 1.55
C THR A 31 13.46 18.53 0.51
N ARG A 32 14.77 18.54 0.79
CA ARG A 32 15.80 19.06 -0.10
C ARG A 32 16.72 17.92 -0.55
N ILE A 33 16.78 17.66 -1.86
CA ILE A 33 17.59 16.58 -2.41
C ILE A 33 18.96 17.12 -2.84
N VAL A 34 20.02 16.43 -2.40
CA VAL A 34 21.41 16.74 -2.74
C VAL A 34 22.06 15.51 -3.37
N VAL A 35 22.54 15.63 -4.61
CA VAL A 35 23.36 14.62 -5.25
C VAL A 35 24.82 14.87 -4.87
N VAL A 36 25.50 13.85 -4.33
CA VAL A 36 26.90 13.93 -3.87
C VAL A 36 27.77 12.91 -4.60
N ASN A 37 29.07 13.17 -4.62
CA ASN A 37 30.08 12.37 -5.32
C ASN A 37 29.87 12.29 -6.85
N LYS A 38 29.38 13.40 -7.44
CA LYS A 38 29.27 13.57 -8.89
C LYS A 38 30.66 13.70 -9.53
N ALA A 39 30.91 13.00 -10.63
CA ALA A 39 32.12 13.19 -11.42
C ALA A 39 32.05 14.51 -12.22
N PRO A 40 33.04 15.42 -12.10
CA PRO A 40 32.91 16.81 -12.55
C PRO A 40 32.79 16.97 -14.08
N ASN A 41 33.33 16.05 -14.88
CA ASN A 41 33.32 16.10 -16.34
C ASN A 41 32.31 15.14 -17.01
N VAL A 42 31.36 14.61 -16.23
CA VAL A 42 30.35 13.64 -16.71
C VAL A 42 28.97 14.31 -16.78
N ARG A 43 28.23 14.04 -17.86
CA ARG A 43 26.85 14.54 -18.02
C ARG A 43 25.88 13.62 -17.30
N TYR A 44 24.98 14.22 -16.52
CA TYR A 44 23.93 13.51 -15.79
C TYR A 44 22.57 14.08 -16.16
N HIS A 45 21.59 13.21 -16.36
CA HIS A 45 20.19 13.57 -16.51
C HIS A 45 19.44 13.17 -15.24
N ILE A 46 18.82 14.13 -14.56
CA ILE A 46 18.09 13.90 -13.31
C ILE A 46 16.61 14.07 -13.58
N VAL A 47 15.84 13.01 -13.32
CA VAL A 47 14.38 13.01 -13.48
C VAL A 47 13.75 12.83 -12.09
N THR A 48 12.94 13.79 -11.67
CA THR A 48 12.16 13.72 -10.43
C THR A 48 10.70 13.47 -10.76
N VAL A 49 10.09 12.46 -10.16
CA VAL A 49 8.68 12.10 -10.40
C VAL A 49 7.96 11.84 -9.08
N LEU A 50 6.83 12.51 -8.88
CA LEU A 50 5.93 12.29 -7.75
C LEU A 50 4.85 11.28 -8.15
N ARG A 51 4.69 10.17 -7.42
CA ARG A 51 3.76 9.06 -7.73
C ARG A 51 3.14 8.45 -6.47
N PRO A 52 2.12 7.56 -6.57
CA PRO A 52 1.65 6.72 -5.46
C PRO A 52 2.36 5.35 -5.39
N ILE A 53 2.37 4.72 -4.21
CA ILE A 53 3.45 3.82 -3.74
C ILE A 53 3.07 2.32 -3.61
N PRO A 54 3.84 1.39 -4.21
CA PRO A 54 3.95 -0.03 -3.83
C PRO A 54 5.30 -0.38 -3.13
N VAL A 55 5.41 -1.58 -2.53
CA VAL A 55 6.35 -1.96 -1.43
C VAL A 55 7.17 -3.21 -1.82
N ALA A 56 8.46 -3.48 -1.54
CA ALA A 56 9.66 -2.78 -0.98
C ALA A 56 10.92 -3.56 -1.49
N PRO A 57 11.90 -4.10 -0.69
CA PRO A 57 12.72 -3.59 0.42
C PRO A 57 14.23 -3.41 0.03
N LEU A 58 15.13 -3.11 1.00
CA LEU A 58 16.59 -3.01 0.82
C LEU A 58 17.40 -3.40 2.07
N GLU A 59 18.70 -3.68 1.89
CA GLU A 59 19.68 -4.14 2.90
C GLU A 59 21.01 -3.30 2.95
N PRO A 60 21.89 -3.48 3.97
CA PRO A 60 22.82 -2.44 4.45
C PRO A 60 24.32 -2.60 4.06
N VAL A 61 25.13 -1.56 4.32
CA VAL A 61 26.63 -1.59 4.29
C VAL A 61 27.23 -0.59 5.30
N ALA A 62 28.38 -0.92 5.91
CA ALA A 62 29.23 -0.01 6.73
C ALA A 62 30.73 -0.18 6.39
N ILE A 63 31.57 0.87 6.55
CA ILE A 63 33.04 0.85 6.28
C ILE A 63 33.80 1.83 7.21
N SER A 64 35.09 1.57 7.50
CA SER A 64 36.09 2.43 8.18
C SER A 64 37.42 2.48 7.38
N ARG A 65 38.47 3.28 7.67
CA ARG A 65 38.81 4.10 8.86
C ARG A 65 39.36 5.49 8.48
N ALA A 66 40.63 5.84 8.79
CA ALA A 66 41.31 7.09 8.38
C ALA A 66 42.86 6.93 8.40
N GLU A 67 43.56 7.78 7.65
CA GLU A 67 45.03 7.90 7.53
C GLU A 67 45.54 9.30 7.96
N ASP A 68 46.85 9.49 7.95
CA ASP A 68 47.58 10.64 8.51
C ASP A 68 47.43 11.98 7.73
N PRO A 69 47.69 13.15 8.37
CA PRO A 69 47.47 14.47 7.77
C PRO A 69 48.51 14.86 6.71
N LEU A 70 48.03 15.42 5.61
CA LEU A 70 48.80 15.83 4.42
C LEU A 70 49.07 17.36 4.39
N GLY A 71 50.14 17.74 3.71
CA GLY A 71 50.54 19.14 3.47
C GLY A 71 49.72 19.83 2.37
N CYS A 72 49.71 21.17 2.34
CA CYS A 72 48.87 21.91 1.40
C CYS A 72 49.17 21.63 -0.09
N ALA A 73 50.45 21.44 -0.46
CA ALA A 73 50.82 21.12 -1.84
C ALA A 73 50.19 19.79 -2.30
N GLU A 74 50.14 18.81 -1.39
CA GLU A 74 49.51 17.51 -1.62
C GLU A 74 47.98 17.68 -1.74
N LEU A 75 47.35 18.52 -0.93
CA LEU A 75 45.90 18.81 -1.07
C LEU A 75 45.54 19.51 -2.38
N VAL A 76 46.40 20.37 -2.91
CA VAL A 76 46.20 20.93 -4.26
C VAL A 76 46.27 19.82 -5.31
N GLN A 77 47.19 18.87 -5.19
CA GLN A 77 47.25 17.70 -6.08
C GLN A 77 46.01 16.79 -5.93
N VAL A 78 45.57 16.51 -4.69
CA VAL A 78 44.33 15.74 -4.44
C VAL A 78 43.11 16.45 -5.04
N ALA A 79 43.06 17.79 -5.05
CA ALA A 79 42.02 18.55 -5.72
C ALA A 79 42.12 18.48 -7.26
N VAL A 80 43.34 18.49 -7.85
CA VAL A 80 43.54 18.24 -9.28
C VAL A 80 43.10 16.81 -9.66
N ASP A 81 43.44 15.81 -8.83
CA ASP A 81 43.04 14.42 -9.02
C ASP A 81 41.52 14.23 -8.90
N LEU A 82 40.87 15.01 -8.02
CA LEU A 82 39.42 15.05 -7.85
C LEU A 82 38.73 15.68 -9.07
N GLN A 83 39.29 16.77 -9.60
CA GLN A 83 38.82 17.42 -10.82
C GLN A 83 38.93 16.50 -12.06
N ASN A 84 39.88 15.56 -12.04
CA ASN A 84 40.12 14.58 -13.11
C ASN A 84 39.49 13.20 -12.85
N ALA A 85 38.76 13.00 -11.75
CA ALA A 85 38.20 11.70 -11.39
C ALA A 85 37.00 11.30 -12.28
N THR A 86 37.10 10.14 -12.94
CA THR A 86 36.08 9.59 -13.85
C THR A 86 35.14 8.56 -13.21
N ALA A 87 35.42 8.15 -11.97
CA ALA A 87 34.66 7.16 -11.21
C ALA A 87 34.19 7.73 -9.87
N GLU A 88 32.91 7.54 -9.56
CA GLU A 88 32.24 8.13 -8.38
C GLU A 88 32.87 7.64 -7.06
N THR A 89 33.33 6.39 -7.00
CA THR A 89 34.07 5.84 -5.85
C THR A 89 35.40 6.55 -5.60
N LYS A 90 36.14 6.94 -6.66
CA LYS A 90 37.37 7.73 -6.52
C LYS A 90 37.07 9.15 -6.05
N VAL A 91 36.01 9.79 -6.57
CA VAL A 91 35.51 11.10 -6.11
C VAL A 91 35.26 11.08 -4.60
N ARG A 92 34.56 10.05 -4.09
CA ARG A 92 34.27 9.90 -2.66
C ARG A 92 35.53 9.79 -1.79
N LEU A 93 36.52 8.99 -2.19
CA LEU A 93 37.76 8.81 -1.42
C LEU A 93 38.57 10.11 -1.35
N LEU A 94 38.76 10.79 -2.49
CA LEU A 94 39.47 12.07 -2.56
C LEU A 94 38.73 13.19 -1.79
N MET A 95 37.39 13.20 -1.82
CA MET A 95 36.59 14.12 -1.01
C MET A 95 36.78 13.92 0.50
N LEU A 96 36.86 12.68 0.97
CA LEU A 96 37.15 12.37 2.38
C LEU A 96 38.56 12.83 2.79
N GLN A 97 39.56 12.55 1.94
CA GLN A 97 40.95 12.96 2.13
C GLN A 97 41.08 14.49 2.24
N LEU A 98 40.43 15.24 1.33
CA LEU A 98 40.36 16.70 1.41
C LEU A 98 39.65 17.16 2.71
N GLN A 99 38.48 16.61 3.03
CA GLN A 99 37.72 17.01 4.21
C GLN A 99 38.49 16.81 5.54
N GLN A 100 39.26 15.73 5.66
CA GLN A 100 40.05 15.42 6.85
C GLN A 100 41.27 16.32 7.01
N ALA A 101 41.97 16.62 5.90
CA ALA A 101 43.23 17.36 5.95
C ALA A 101 43.10 18.90 5.82
N LEU A 102 42.02 19.41 5.19
CA LEU A 102 41.80 20.84 4.97
C LEU A 102 41.83 21.71 6.26
N PRO A 103 41.36 21.25 7.44
CA PRO A 103 41.45 22.04 8.68
C PRO A 103 42.88 22.23 9.21
N ALA A 104 43.80 21.32 8.88
CA ALA A 104 45.18 21.31 9.38
C ALA A 104 46.18 21.89 8.37
N ALA A 105 45.89 21.81 7.07
CA ALA A 105 46.75 22.36 6.04
C ALA A 105 46.70 23.89 6.02
N GLY A 106 47.83 24.53 6.35
CA GLY A 106 48.05 25.98 6.28
C GLY A 106 48.10 26.52 4.84
N CYS A 107 47.05 26.30 4.07
CA CYS A 107 46.94 26.70 2.68
C CYS A 107 46.72 28.21 2.51
N SER A 108 47.30 28.77 1.46
CA SER A 108 47.04 30.15 1.06
C SER A 108 45.59 30.34 0.56
N GLY A 109 45.09 31.58 0.59
CA GLY A 109 43.69 31.87 0.24
C GLY A 109 43.30 31.47 -1.19
N THR A 110 44.23 31.55 -2.15
CA THR A 110 44.00 31.13 -3.54
C THR A 110 43.89 29.61 -3.67
N GLN A 111 44.75 28.87 -2.97
CA GLN A 111 44.70 27.39 -2.91
C GLN A 111 43.40 26.92 -2.24
N LEU A 112 43.01 27.53 -1.12
CA LEU A 112 41.73 27.24 -0.46
C LEU A 112 40.53 27.54 -1.36
N GLY A 113 40.58 28.63 -2.14
CA GLY A 113 39.56 28.98 -3.13
C GLY A 113 39.41 27.90 -4.21
N PHE A 114 40.52 27.43 -4.78
CA PHE A 114 40.54 26.34 -5.76
C PHE A 114 39.99 25.04 -5.18
N ILE A 115 40.51 24.58 -4.03
CA ILE A 115 40.06 23.34 -3.38
C ILE A 115 38.55 23.38 -3.10
N ARG A 116 38.03 24.49 -2.54
CA ARG A 116 36.60 24.67 -2.27
C ARG A 116 35.76 24.65 -3.55
N ALA A 117 36.24 25.26 -4.64
CA ALA A 117 35.55 25.26 -5.93
C ALA A 117 35.47 23.84 -6.53
N VAL A 118 36.55 23.06 -6.48
CA VAL A 118 36.55 21.67 -6.93
C VAL A 118 35.62 20.82 -6.06
N MET A 119 35.71 20.92 -4.74
CA MET A 119 34.81 20.18 -3.83
C MET A 119 33.33 20.52 -4.10
N ALA A 120 33.00 21.80 -4.30
CA ALA A 120 31.65 22.24 -4.65
C ALA A 120 31.16 21.65 -5.98
N SER A 121 32.04 21.45 -6.97
CA SER A 121 31.67 20.87 -8.28
C SER A 121 31.17 19.41 -8.22
N THR A 122 31.53 18.68 -7.14
CA THR A 122 31.09 17.30 -6.89
C THR A 122 29.70 17.18 -6.26
N ILE A 123 29.11 18.33 -5.88
CA ILE A 123 27.81 18.43 -5.21
C ILE A 123 26.84 19.11 -6.16
N TYR A 124 25.65 18.52 -6.35
CA TYR A 124 24.56 19.15 -7.08
C TYR A 124 23.30 19.18 -6.22
N VAL A 125 22.85 20.38 -5.87
CA VAL A 125 21.64 20.61 -5.09
C VAL A 125 20.50 20.88 -6.06
N LEU A 126 19.37 20.19 -5.91
CA LEU A 126 18.19 20.51 -6.74
C LEU A 126 17.70 21.93 -6.38
N PRO A 127 17.35 22.77 -7.38
CA PRO A 127 16.91 24.15 -7.15
C PRO A 127 15.46 24.27 -6.65
N VAL A 128 14.77 23.13 -6.47
CA VAL A 128 13.37 23.04 -6.04
C VAL A 128 13.30 22.22 -4.76
N GLU A 129 12.51 22.70 -3.81
CA GLU A 129 12.15 21.98 -2.58
C GLU A 129 10.86 21.19 -2.82
N TYR A 130 10.79 19.97 -2.29
CA TYR A 130 9.69 19.05 -2.54
C TYR A 130 8.92 18.79 -1.24
N VAL A 131 7.62 19.09 -1.26
CA VAL A 131 6.68 18.75 -0.16
C VAL A 131 5.97 17.46 -0.52
N ILE A 132 6.29 16.37 0.19
CA ILE A 132 5.68 15.05 -0.07
C ILE A 132 4.46 14.88 0.83
N ARG A 133 3.26 14.78 0.24
CA ARG A 133 1.99 14.62 0.98
C ARG A 133 1.76 13.14 1.29
N ALA A 134 0.83 12.86 2.22
CA ALA A 134 0.47 11.49 2.56
C ALA A 134 -0.04 10.73 1.32
N GLY A 135 0.54 9.56 1.04
CA GLY A 135 0.24 8.76 -0.14
C GLY A 135 1.20 8.91 -1.30
N GLU A 136 2.09 9.89 -1.25
CA GLU A 136 3.02 10.22 -2.33
C GLU A 136 4.42 9.66 -2.04
N GLU A 137 5.07 9.17 -3.09
CA GLU A 137 6.52 8.99 -3.19
C GLU A 137 7.12 10.05 -4.10
N LEU A 138 8.30 10.55 -3.73
CA LEU A 138 9.21 11.24 -4.62
C LEU A 138 10.28 10.26 -5.09
N VAL A 139 10.25 9.92 -6.37
CA VAL A 139 11.28 9.11 -7.05
C VAL A 139 12.25 10.06 -7.76
N VAL A 140 13.52 10.02 -7.35
CA VAL A 140 14.60 10.78 -7.97
C VAL A 140 15.55 9.82 -8.68
N THR A 141 15.50 9.84 -10.00
CA THR A 141 16.35 9.00 -10.86
C THR A 141 17.48 9.84 -11.43
N VAL A 142 18.72 9.51 -11.08
CA VAL A 142 19.94 10.10 -11.65
C VAL A 142 20.51 9.14 -12.68
N ASN A 143 20.65 9.58 -13.93
CA ASN A 143 21.26 8.80 -15.00
C ASN A 143 22.61 9.42 -15.39
N ARG A 144 23.68 8.63 -15.33
CA ARG A 144 24.98 8.98 -15.95
C ARG A 144 24.91 8.69 -17.45
N LEU A 145 25.26 9.67 -18.26
CA LEU A 145 25.22 9.57 -19.72
C LEU A 145 26.63 9.38 -20.31
N LYS A 146 26.73 8.53 -21.34
CA LYS A 146 27.93 8.42 -22.18
C LYS A 146 28.02 9.60 -23.16
N ALA A 147 29.07 9.62 -23.99
CA ALA A 147 29.27 10.63 -25.03
C ALA A 147 28.10 10.68 -26.05
N ASP A 148 27.52 9.52 -26.39
CA ASP A 148 26.38 9.35 -27.30
C ASP A 148 25.00 9.67 -26.66
N ASN A 149 24.98 10.15 -25.42
CA ASN A 149 23.80 10.37 -24.58
C ASN A 149 23.04 9.09 -24.14
N SER A 150 23.57 7.88 -24.39
CA SER A 150 23.02 6.65 -23.81
C SER A 150 23.29 6.57 -22.31
N VAL A 151 22.41 5.88 -21.56
CA VAL A 151 22.55 5.70 -20.11
C VAL A 151 23.63 4.64 -19.82
N GLU A 152 24.62 5.02 -19.01
CA GLU A 152 25.70 4.13 -18.54
C GLU A 152 25.37 3.51 -17.17
N LYS A 153 24.84 4.33 -16.25
CA LYS A 153 24.47 3.94 -14.89
C LYS A 153 23.24 4.73 -14.45
N THR A 154 22.44 4.12 -13.57
CA THR A 154 21.25 4.73 -12.96
C THR A 154 21.30 4.56 -11.45
N TRP A 155 20.96 5.64 -10.73
CA TRP A 155 20.70 5.61 -9.29
C TRP A 155 19.28 6.10 -9.05
N THR A 156 18.57 5.47 -8.12
CA THR A 156 17.19 5.81 -7.77
C THR A 156 17.05 5.97 -6.26
N LEU A 157 16.70 7.18 -5.84
CA LEU A 157 16.23 7.47 -4.48
C LEU A 157 14.70 7.47 -4.48
N ILE A 158 14.09 6.73 -3.56
CA ILE A 158 12.65 6.74 -3.33
C ILE A 158 12.41 7.27 -1.91
N LEU A 159 11.78 8.45 -1.80
CA LEU A 159 11.28 8.98 -0.53
C LEU A 159 9.77 8.72 -0.47
N THR A 160 9.32 7.92 0.48
CA THR A 160 7.94 7.39 0.54
C THR A 160 7.23 7.84 1.81
N THR A 161 5.99 8.35 1.67
CA THR A 161 5.10 8.60 2.82
C THR A 161 4.14 7.43 3.11
N GLY A 162 4.39 6.26 2.50
CA GLY A 162 3.51 5.10 2.50
C GLY A 162 2.14 5.35 1.83
N ALA A 163 1.28 4.35 1.83
CA ALA A 163 -0.08 4.48 1.29
C ALA A 163 -0.94 5.46 2.11
N GLN A 164 -1.93 6.10 1.45
CA GLN A 164 -2.90 6.99 2.10
C GLN A 164 -3.79 6.28 3.13
N GLY A 165 -3.86 4.96 3.04
CA GLY A 165 -4.68 4.10 3.86
C GLY A 165 -4.49 2.65 3.44
N SER A 166 -5.26 1.77 4.07
CA SER A 166 -5.26 0.34 3.77
C SER A 166 -6.67 -0.22 3.84
N TRP A 167 -6.98 -1.16 2.94
CA TRP A 167 -8.18 -1.98 3.08
C TRP A 167 -7.99 -2.95 4.25
N ARG A 168 -8.95 -2.96 5.18
CA ARG A 168 -9.00 -3.86 6.33
C ARG A 168 -10.13 -4.85 6.14
N THR A 169 -9.79 -6.14 6.15
CA THR A 169 -10.78 -7.23 6.19
C THR A 169 -11.28 -7.40 7.62
N LEU A 170 -12.61 -7.38 7.78
CA LEU A 170 -13.33 -7.53 9.03
C LEU A 170 -14.33 -8.68 8.88
N TYR A 171 -14.57 -9.43 9.95
CA TYR A 171 -15.46 -10.59 9.95
C TYR A 171 -16.51 -10.42 11.04
N GLY A 172 -17.76 -10.77 10.77
CA GLY A 172 -18.81 -10.67 11.78
C GLY A 172 -20.18 -11.07 11.28
N ILE A 173 -21.20 -10.50 11.90
CA ILE A 173 -22.61 -10.77 11.59
C ILE A 173 -23.29 -9.45 11.27
N ALA A 174 -23.91 -9.37 10.10
CA ALA A 174 -24.83 -8.30 9.73
C ALA A 174 -26.25 -8.69 10.16
N LEU A 175 -26.98 -7.78 10.77
CA LEU A 175 -28.41 -7.89 11.04
C LEU A 175 -29.17 -7.08 9.99
N VAL A 176 -29.98 -7.77 9.19
CA VAL A 176 -30.77 -7.21 8.10
C VAL A 176 -32.26 -7.35 8.45
N PRO A 177 -33.12 -6.35 8.20
CA PRO A 177 -34.57 -6.49 8.34
C PRO A 177 -35.09 -7.70 7.56
N ASP A 178 -35.83 -8.57 8.24
CA ASP A 178 -36.49 -9.66 7.55
C ASP A 178 -37.72 -9.14 6.80
N ARG A 179 -37.71 -9.35 5.48
CA ARG A 179 -38.76 -8.96 4.54
C ARG A 179 -39.24 -10.13 3.69
N ASP A 180 -38.85 -11.36 4.03
CA ASP A 180 -39.42 -12.52 3.36
C ASP A 180 -40.92 -12.60 3.64
N ASP A 181 -41.71 -12.81 2.61
CA ASP A 181 -43.05 -13.36 2.76
C ASP A 181 -42.95 -14.85 3.10
N ASP A 182 -43.66 -15.28 4.13
CA ASP A 182 -43.81 -16.68 4.51
C ASP A 182 -45.27 -17.12 4.27
N PRO A 183 -45.70 -17.28 3.00
CA PRO A 183 -47.08 -17.65 2.69
C PRO A 183 -47.38 -19.07 3.16
N PHE A 184 -48.60 -19.28 3.64
CA PHE A 184 -49.08 -20.59 4.05
C PHE A 184 -50.47 -20.88 3.47
N LEU A 185 -50.75 -22.17 3.31
CA LEU A 185 -52.04 -22.68 2.86
C LEU A 185 -52.90 -23.03 4.06
N THR A 186 -54.16 -22.58 4.06
CA THR A 186 -55.20 -23.12 4.94
C THR A 186 -56.18 -23.97 4.11
N PRO A 187 -56.83 -24.99 4.69
CA PRO A 187 -57.93 -25.69 4.00
C PRO A 187 -59.02 -24.72 3.54
N GLY A 188 -59.59 -24.97 2.36
CA GLY A 188 -60.75 -24.26 1.82
C GLY A 188 -62.08 -24.92 2.18
N ASP A 189 -63.17 -24.40 1.62
CA ASP A 189 -64.55 -24.87 1.90
C ASP A 189 -64.86 -26.24 1.27
N ARG A 190 -64.04 -26.71 0.32
CA ARG A 190 -64.20 -28.02 -0.35
C ARG A 190 -62.96 -28.89 -0.20
N GLU A 191 -63.16 -30.20 -0.30
CA GLU A 191 -62.08 -31.18 -0.31
C GLU A 191 -61.12 -30.91 -1.49
N GLY A 192 -59.82 -30.84 -1.19
CA GLY A 192 -58.77 -30.52 -2.16
C GLY A 192 -58.59 -29.02 -2.51
N GLU A 193 -59.44 -28.13 -1.98
CA GLU A 193 -59.24 -26.69 -2.08
C GLU A 193 -58.36 -26.17 -0.93
N PHE A 194 -57.42 -25.28 -1.26
CA PHE A 194 -56.56 -24.58 -0.30
C PHE A 194 -56.62 -23.08 -0.54
N ILE A 195 -56.64 -22.28 0.53
CA ILE A 195 -56.64 -20.82 0.47
C ILE A 195 -55.21 -20.32 0.72
N VAL A 196 -54.68 -19.50 -0.19
CA VAL A 196 -53.39 -18.84 -0.01
C VAL A 196 -53.52 -17.66 0.96
N ASN A 197 -52.77 -17.71 2.05
CA ASN A 197 -52.58 -16.61 2.98
C ASN A 197 -51.15 -16.07 2.79
N ALA A 198 -51.02 -14.90 2.18
CA ALA A 198 -49.77 -14.13 2.06
C ALA A 198 -49.55 -13.20 3.27
N GLY A 199 -50.22 -13.46 4.39
CA GLY A 199 -49.99 -12.73 5.63
C GLY A 199 -48.66 -13.15 6.25
N ALA A 200 -47.89 -12.17 6.73
CA ALA A 200 -46.80 -12.46 7.66
C ALA A 200 -47.33 -13.32 8.81
N SER A 201 -46.59 -14.38 9.18
CA SER A 201 -46.98 -15.24 10.30
C SER A 201 -47.35 -14.38 11.52
N LYS A 202 -48.50 -14.68 12.14
CA LYS A 202 -49.01 -13.91 13.29
C LYS A 202 -48.04 -13.88 14.49
N ASP A 203 -47.05 -14.78 14.49
CA ASP A 203 -46.02 -14.90 15.51
C ASP A 203 -44.73 -14.10 15.21
N ARG A 204 -44.68 -13.28 14.13
CA ARG A 204 -43.56 -12.34 13.92
C ARG A 204 -43.60 -11.22 14.97
N GLN A 205 -42.92 -11.48 16.08
CA GLN A 205 -42.64 -10.50 17.13
C GLN A 205 -41.93 -9.25 16.59
N ASP A 206 -42.05 -8.16 17.36
CA ASP A 206 -41.54 -6.84 16.99
C ASP A 206 -40.07 -6.87 16.57
N PHE A 207 -39.77 -6.33 15.38
CA PHE A 207 -38.45 -6.33 14.72
C PHE A 207 -37.91 -7.72 14.30
N PRO A 208 -38.49 -8.37 13.27
CA PRO A 208 -37.87 -9.53 12.67
C PRO A 208 -36.59 -9.12 11.92
N VAL A 209 -35.44 -9.64 12.34
CA VAL A 209 -34.13 -9.43 11.72
C VAL A 209 -33.44 -10.75 11.43
N LYS A 210 -32.78 -10.86 10.29
CA LYS A 210 -32.00 -12.03 9.87
C LYS A 210 -30.51 -11.79 10.08
N PRO A 211 -29.79 -12.69 10.76
CA PRO A 211 -28.34 -12.66 10.83
C PRO A 211 -27.72 -13.19 9.53
N ALA A 212 -26.79 -12.43 8.94
CA ALA A 212 -25.99 -12.82 7.78
C ALA A 212 -24.50 -12.80 8.17
N PRO A 213 -23.84 -13.97 8.33
CA PRO A 213 -22.40 -14.04 8.53
C PRO A 213 -21.66 -13.41 7.35
N SER A 214 -20.83 -12.40 7.61
CA SER A 214 -20.34 -11.47 6.60
C SER A 214 -18.85 -11.16 6.72
N VAL A 215 -18.22 -10.97 5.56
CA VAL A 215 -16.87 -10.43 5.40
C VAL A 215 -16.99 -9.01 4.85
N PHE A 216 -16.37 -8.06 5.54
CA PHE A 216 -16.36 -6.65 5.18
C PHE A 216 -14.95 -6.16 4.86
N PHE A 217 -14.85 -5.27 3.88
CA PHE A 217 -13.63 -4.57 3.48
C PHE A 217 -13.85 -3.08 3.77
N SER A 218 -13.07 -2.52 4.68
CA SER A 218 -13.17 -1.12 5.09
C SER A 218 -11.90 -0.36 4.74
N TRP A 219 -12.01 0.80 4.09
CA TRP A 219 -10.85 1.63 3.75
C TRP A 219 -10.46 2.54 4.92
N MET A 220 -9.40 2.17 5.63
CA MET A 220 -8.88 2.92 6.78
C MET A 220 -7.78 3.88 6.32
N SER A 221 -7.97 5.19 6.47
CA SER A 221 -6.92 6.18 6.16
C SER A 221 -5.78 6.11 7.18
N ARG A 222 -4.55 6.39 6.74
CA ARG A 222 -3.33 6.35 7.57
C ARG A 222 -3.40 7.30 8.77
N SER A 223 -4.10 8.43 8.65
CA SER A 223 -4.35 9.34 9.77
C SER A 223 -5.28 8.74 10.83
N ALA A 224 -6.27 7.93 10.42
CA ALA A 224 -7.19 7.26 11.31
C ALA A 224 -6.59 6.02 12.00
N GLU A 225 -5.53 5.42 11.44
CA GLU A 225 -4.85 4.26 12.05
C GLU A 225 -4.29 4.56 13.46
N PHE A 226 -3.84 5.80 13.71
CA PHE A 226 -3.31 6.21 15.03
C PHE A 226 -4.41 6.68 16.00
N GLY A 227 -5.66 6.78 15.55
CA GLY A 227 -6.78 7.21 16.37
C GLY A 227 -7.39 6.08 17.23
N PRO A 228 -8.00 6.40 18.39
CA PRO A 228 -8.79 5.41 19.14
C PRO A 228 -10.08 5.02 18.41
N LEU A 229 -10.59 5.92 17.56
CA LEU A 229 -11.77 5.76 16.72
C LEU A 229 -11.41 6.12 15.27
N ALA A 230 -11.88 5.30 14.33
CA ALA A 230 -11.74 5.51 12.89
C ALA A 230 -13.09 5.35 12.20
N VAL A 231 -13.45 6.29 11.32
CA VAL A 231 -14.63 6.17 10.43
C VAL A 231 -14.12 5.86 9.03
N SER A 232 -14.69 4.83 8.41
CA SER A 232 -14.20 4.29 7.13
C SER A 232 -15.38 3.89 6.23
N PRO A 233 -15.33 4.15 4.91
CA PRO A 233 -16.29 3.57 3.98
C PRO A 233 -16.04 2.06 3.87
N THR A 234 -17.13 1.30 3.77
CA THR A 234 -17.12 -0.15 3.93
C THR A 234 -18.01 -0.82 2.90
N LEU A 235 -17.50 -1.88 2.29
CA LEU A 235 -18.24 -2.82 1.45
C LEU A 235 -18.19 -4.21 2.10
N GLY A 236 -19.14 -5.10 1.80
CA GLY A 236 -19.11 -6.46 2.32
C GLY A 236 -19.94 -7.45 1.53
N VAL A 237 -19.67 -8.72 1.80
CA VAL A 237 -20.40 -9.87 1.25
C VAL A 237 -20.78 -10.78 2.41
N GLY A 238 -22.01 -11.27 2.45
CA GLY A 238 -22.53 -12.13 3.50
C GLY A 238 -23.25 -13.35 2.96
N ALA A 239 -23.21 -14.44 3.73
CA ALA A 239 -23.98 -15.63 3.47
C ALA A 239 -25.45 -15.42 3.87
N THR A 240 -26.37 -15.74 2.97
CA THR A 240 -27.78 -16.01 3.29
C THR A 240 -28.08 -17.49 3.01
N SER A 241 -29.32 -17.94 3.24
CA SER A 241 -29.74 -19.31 2.98
C SER A 241 -29.73 -19.71 1.49
N GLU A 242 -29.78 -18.75 0.57
CA GLU A 242 -29.96 -19.02 -0.87
C GLU A 242 -28.85 -18.42 -1.74
N LEU A 243 -28.53 -17.13 -1.56
CA LEU A 243 -27.60 -16.38 -2.41
C LEU A 243 -26.72 -15.43 -1.58
N PRO A 244 -25.53 -15.03 -2.06
CA PRO A 244 -24.71 -14.05 -1.34
C PRO A 244 -25.38 -12.68 -1.28
N GLY A 245 -25.49 -12.12 -0.07
CA GLY A 245 -25.88 -10.73 0.14
C GLY A 245 -24.71 -9.78 -0.05
N LEU A 246 -24.95 -8.61 -0.64
CA LEU A 246 -23.97 -7.52 -0.72
C LEU A 246 -24.30 -6.42 0.29
N PHE A 247 -23.29 -5.73 0.80
CA PHE A 247 -23.43 -4.72 1.84
C PHE A 247 -22.60 -3.48 1.49
N GLY A 248 -23.15 -2.28 1.66
CA GLY A 248 -22.42 -1.02 1.47
C GLY A 248 -22.79 0.01 2.53
N GLY A 249 -21.79 0.68 3.10
CA GLY A 249 -22.02 1.62 4.20
C GLY A 249 -20.75 2.22 4.79
N VAL A 250 -20.80 2.51 6.08
CA VAL A 250 -19.68 3.04 6.86
C VAL A 250 -19.43 2.16 8.09
N SER A 251 -18.16 1.99 8.44
CA SER A 251 -17.74 1.38 9.71
C SER A 251 -17.19 2.42 10.67
N ILE A 252 -17.53 2.28 11.95
CA ILE A 252 -16.94 3.00 13.08
C ILE A 252 -16.10 1.98 13.85
N THR A 253 -14.77 2.08 13.75
CA THR A 253 -13.82 1.13 14.33
C THR A 253 -13.20 1.69 15.60
N TYR A 254 -13.26 0.94 16.71
CA TYR A 254 -12.57 1.23 17.96
C TYR A 254 -11.29 0.38 18.10
N ARG A 255 -10.16 1.04 18.42
CA ARG A 255 -8.83 0.43 18.59
C ARG A 255 -8.44 -0.57 17.49
N GLN A 256 -8.76 -0.24 16.23
CA GLN A 256 -8.54 -1.05 15.01
C GLN A 256 -9.15 -2.48 14.97
N ASN A 257 -9.77 -2.97 16.04
CA ASN A 257 -10.08 -4.41 16.20
C ASN A 257 -11.57 -4.73 16.31
N LEU A 258 -12.38 -3.81 16.82
CA LEU A 258 -13.84 -3.94 16.92
C LEU A 258 -14.47 -2.82 16.09
N ALA A 259 -15.43 -3.12 15.22
CA ALA A 259 -16.17 -2.11 14.49
C ALA A 259 -17.68 -2.37 14.45
N LEU A 260 -18.42 -1.26 14.42
CA LEU A 260 -19.84 -1.22 14.09
C LEU A 260 -19.98 -0.79 12.63
N VAL A 261 -20.61 -1.59 11.80
CA VAL A 261 -20.92 -1.27 10.40
C VAL A 261 -22.40 -0.91 10.29
N VAL A 262 -22.72 0.19 9.60
CA VAL A 262 -24.09 0.58 9.29
C VAL A 262 -24.20 0.99 7.82
N GLY A 263 -25.29 0.64 7.16
CA GLY A 263 -25.45 0.92 5.74
C GLY A 263 -26.68 0.30 5.09
N ILE A 264 -26.63 0.11 3.78
CA ILE A 264 -27.68 -0.47 2.95
C ILE A 264 -27.24 -1.88 2.52
N PRO A 265 -28.05 -2.93 2.77
CA PRO A 265 -27.82 -4.26 2.26
C PRO A 265 -28.57 -4.44 0.94
N PHE A 266 -28.01 -5.27 0.05
CA PHE A 266 -28.62 -5.74 -1.18
C PHE A 266 -28.65 -7.27 -1.12
N VAL A 267 -29.77 -7.81 -0.65
CA VAL A 267 -29.92 -9.22 -0.25
C VAL A 267 -31.03 -9.91 -1.04
N PRO A 268 -30.94 -11.23 -1.25
CA PRO A 268 -32.08 -12.03 -1.69
C PRO A 268 -33.20 -11.99 -0.63
N GLN A 269 -34.43 -11.85 -1.09
CA GLN A 269 -35.66 -11.95 -0.29
C GLN A 269 -36.68 -12.79 -1.04
N ARG A 270 -37.44 -13.60 -0.30
CA ARG A 270 -38.57 -14.37 -0.84
C ARG A 270 -39.82 -13.50 -0.83
N HIS A 271 -40.40 -13.27 -2.00
CA HIS A 271 -41.67 -12.53 -2.16
C HIS A 271 -42.74 -13.46 -2.72
N VAL A 272 -44.00 -13.30 -2.33
CA VAL A 272 -45.11 -14.06 -2.94
C VAL A 272 -45.23 -13.73 -4.42
N LYS A 273 -45.26 -14.76 -5.28
CA LYS A 273 -45.38 -14.55 -6.73
C LYS A 273 -46.71 -13.85 -7.04
N PRO A 274 -46.76 -12.81 -7.90
CA PRO A 274 -47.95 -11.99 -8.13
C PRO A 274 -49.24 -12.75 -8.50
N GLN A 275 -49.17 -13.96 -9.04
CA GLN A 275 -50.34 -14.78 -9.32
C GLN A 275 -51.07 -15.31 -8.06
N TYR A 276 -50.46 -15.27 -6.88
CA TYR A 276 -51.02 -15.77 -5.62
C TYR A 276 -51.48 -14.63 -4.71
N ILE A 277 -52.62 -14.04 -5.06
CA ILE A 277 -53.28 -13.00 -4.26
C ILE A 277 -53.83 -13.61 -2.96
N ASN A 278 -53.84 -12.84 -1.87
CA ASN A 278 -54.52 -13.21 -0.62
C ASN A 278 -55.95 -13.72 -0.87
N ASN A 279 -56.32 -14.78 -0.14
CA ASN A 279 -57.62 -15.46 -0.23
C ASN A 279 -57.90 -16.17 -1.58
N LYS A 280 -56.90 -16.34 -2.44
CA LYS A 280 -57.04 -17.12 -3.67
C LYS A 280 -57.13 -18.62 -3.35
N VAL A 281 -58.15 -19.28 -3.88
CA VAL A 281 -58.29 -20.74 -3.83
C VAL A 281 -57.40 -21.40 -4.88
N VAL A 282 -56.69 -22.46 -4.50
CA VAL A 282 -55.91 -23.34 -5.37
C VAL A 282 -56.32 -24.80 -5.14
N THR A 283 -56.35 -25.59 -6.22
CA THR A 283 -56.86 -26.99 -6.22
C THR A 283 -55.76 -28.04 -6.12
N SER A 284 -54.53 -27.64 -5.76
CA SER A 284 -53.39 -28.52 -5.57
C SER A 284 -52.59 -28.08 -4.34
N ALA A 285 -51.99 -29.06 -3.66
CA ALA A 285 -51.02 -28.78 -2.60
C ALA A 285 -49.77 -28.15 -3.23
N LEU A 286 -49.55 -26.86 -2.96
CA LEU A 286 -48.37 -26.11 -3.38
C LEU A 286 -47.37 -26.02 -2.22
N THR A 287 -46.08 -26.14 -2.50
CA THR A 287 -45.03 -25.89 -1.51
C THR A 287 -44.76 -24.38 -1.37
N THR A 288 -44.09 -23.96 -0.30
CA THR A 288 -43.68 -22.56 -0.14
C THR A 288 -42.82 -22.07 -1.32
N ALA A 289 -41.94 -22.92 -1.87
CA ALA A 289 -41.12 -22.61 -3.04
C ALA A 289 -41.95 -22.41 -4.34
N ASP A 290 -43.11 -23.07 -4.45
CA ASP A 290 -44.06 -22.81 -5.55
C ASP A 290 -44.75 -21.46 -5.40
N LEU A 291 -45.03 -21.05 -4.16
CA LEU A 291 -45.72 -19.78 -3.83
C LEU A 291 -44.79 -18.55 -3.90
N THR A 292 -43.50 -18.68 -3.59
CA THR A 292 -42.55 -17.56 -3.53
C THR A 292 -41.55 -17.51 -4.69
N GLU A 293 -41.05 -16.32 -5.00
CA GLU A 293 -39.90 -16.07 -5.87
C GLU A 293 -38.82 -15.29 -5.11
N THR A 294 -37.55 -15.63 -5.34
CA THR A 294 -36.42 -14.93 -4.72
C THR A 294 -35.98 -13.76 -5.59
N LYS A 295 -35.98 -12.55 -5.02
CA LYS A 295 -35.54 -11.32 -5.69
C LYS A 295 -34.52 -10.58 -4.83
N TYR A 296 -33.54 -9.95 -5.46
CA TYR A 296 -32.66 -9.03 -4.73
C TYR A 296 -33.40 -7.73 -4.42
N HIS A 297 -33.32 -7.29 -3.18
CA HIS A 297 -33.89 -6.03 -2.71
C HIS A 297 -32.85 -5.21 -1.96
N ALA A 298 -32.93 -3.88 -2.10
CA ALA A 298 -32.14 -2.93 -1.33
C ALA A 298 -32.94 -2.50 -0.09
N ASP A 299 -32.59 -2.99 1.10
CA ASP A 299 -33.31 -2.61 2.31
C ASP A 299 -32.85 -1.26 2.86
N LYS A 300 -33.70 -0.68 3.72
CA LYS A 300 -33.46 0.65 4.30
C LYS A 300 -32.22 0.73 5.18
N TRP A 301 -31.83 -0.38 5.84
CA TRP A 301 -30.69 -0.41 6.74
C TRP A 301 -30.19 -1.85 6.99
N PHE A 302 -28.92 -1.98 7.38
CA PHE A 302 -28.38 -3.09 8.16
C PHE A 302 -27.48 -2.54 9.28
N ILE A 303 -27.28 -3.32 10.34
CA ILE A 303 -26.29 -3.05 11.38
C ILE A 303 -25.43 -4.31 11.56
N GLY A 304 -24.11 -4.19 11.52
CA GLY A 304 -23.18 -5.31 11.68
C GLY A 304 -22.18 -5.09 12.80
N GLY A 305 -22.02 -6.09 13.67
CA GLY A 305 -20.91 -6.16 14.62
C GLY A 305 -19.78 -6.98 14.01
N VAL A 306 -18.60 -6.39 13.85
CA VAL A 306 -17.47 -7.02 13.15
C VAL A 306 -16.14 -6.87 13.90
N PHE A 307 -15.27 -7.85 13.72
CA PHE A 307 -13.96 -7.94 14.34
C PHE A 307 -12.86 -8.08 13.29
N ARG A 308 -11.70 -7.50 13.57
CA ARG A 308 -10.48 -7.73 12.81
C ARG A 308 -9.62 -8.78 13.52
N PHE A 309 -9.18 -9.78 12.78
CA PHE A 309 -8.12 -10.67 13.22
C PHE A 309 -6.75 -10.13 12.77
N SER A 310 -5.72 -10.32 13.60
CA SER A 310 -4.34 -9.91 13.27
C SER A 310 -3.71 -10.78 12.18
N SER A 311 -4.21 -12.01 12.02
CA SER A 311 -3.84 -12.99 10.99
C SER A 311 -5.09 -13.57 10.33
N ASN A 312 -4.94 -14.24 9.19
CA ASN A 312 -6.06 -14.95 8.54
C ASN A 312 -6.55 -16.11 9.43
N PRO A 313 -7.81 -16.11 9.93
CA PRO A 313 -8.31 -17.18 10.80
C PRO A 313 -8.52 -18.51 10.06
N PHE A 314 -8.57 -18.49 8.72
CA PHE A 314 -8.69 -19.70 7.89
C PHE A 314 -7.35 -20.37 7.59
N GLY A 315 -6.28 -19.90 8.25
CA GLY A 315 -4.93 -20.42 8.14
C GLY A 315 -4.17 -19.91 6.91
N GLU A 316 -2.85 -20.01 6.98
CA GLU A 316 -2.05 -20.12 5.77
C GLU A 316 -2.29 -21.52 5.21
N ALA A 317 -2.97 -21.61 4.07
CA ALA A 317 -2.92 -22.83 3.28
C ALA A 317 -1.43 -23.12 3.05
N LYS A 318 -0.92 -24.23 3.61
CA LYS A 318 0.45 -24.68 3.36
C LYS A 318 0.61 -24.73 1.86
N ARG A 319 1.29 -23.73 1.29
CA ARG A 319 1.61 -23.69 -0.13
C ARG A 319 2.32 -25.03 -0.37
N PRO A 320 1.76 -25.96 -1.18
CA PRO A 320 2.45 -27.21 -1.43
C PRO A 320 3.83 -26.80 -1.89
N ALA A 321 4.86 -27.27 -1.18
CA ALA A 321 6.22 -26.83 -1.41
C ALA A 321 6.46 -26.99 -2.91
N GLN A 322 6.75 -25.89 -3.61
CA GLN A 322 7.06 -26.00 -5.03
C GLN A 322 8.19 -27.01 -5.11
N GLU A 323 7.91 -28.15 -5.74
CA GLU A 323 8.95 -29.11 -6.09
C GLU A 323 9.95 -28.30 -6.90
N GLN A 324 11.07 -27.96 -6.26
CA GLN A 324 12.21 -27.40 -6.96
C GLN A 324 12.51 -28.42 -8.04
N PRO A 325 12.45 -28.05 -9.34
CA PRO A 325 12.68 -29.01 -10.40
C PRO A 325 14.03 -29.67 -10.12
N SER A 326 14.00 -30.96 -9.81
CA SER A 326 15.18 -31.72 -9.42
C SER A 326 16.27 -31.42 -10.42
N GLN A 327 17.37 -30.83 -9.95
CA GLN A 327 18.48 -30.46 -10.83
C GLN A 327 18.92 -31.73 -11.57
N GLU A 328 18.63 -31.75 -12.87
CA GLU A 328 18.93 -32.88 -13.72
C GLU A 328 20.44 -33.04 -13.75
N LYS A 329 20.91 -34.05 -13.02
CA LYS A 329 22.34 -34.29 -12.80
C LYS A 329 22.98 -34.50 -14.16
N PRO A 330 23.91 -33.65 -14.62
CA PRO A 330 24.43 -33.72 -15.97
C PRO A 330 25.12 -35.08 -16.20
N THR A 331 24.52 -35.89 -17.07
CA THR A 331 25.08 -37.16 -17.49
C THR A 331 26.40 -36.91 -18.20
N ALA A 332 27.49 -37.41 -17.63
CA ALA A 332 28.82 -37.24 -18.20
C ALA A 332 28.93 -38.03 -19.52
N THR A 333 28.91 -37.33 -20.65
CA THR A 333 29.19 -37.92 -21.96
C THR A 333 30.64 -38.38 -22.01
N ALA A 334 30.86 -39.70 -22.02
CA ALA A 334 32.19 -40.27 -22.15
C ALA A 334 32.76 -40.01 -23.56
N SER A 335 33.86 -39.25 -23.64
CA SER A 335 34.60 -39.05 -24.89
C SER A 335 35.42 -40.30 -25.22
N GLY A 336 34.89 -41.17 -26.06
CA GLY A 336 35.67 -42.24 -26.69
C GLY A 336 36.52 -41.68 -27.83
N GLY A 337 37.83 -41.52 -27.59
CA GLY A 337 38.84 -41.24 -28.62
C GLY A 337 39.82 -42.41 -28.72
N ARG A 338 40.04 -42.90 -29.95
CA ARG A 338 41.15 -43.80 -30.32
C ARG A 338 42.20 -43.01 -31.09
#